data_AF-A0A849YSG5-F1
#
_entry.id   AF-A0A849YSG5-F1
#
_cell.length_a   1.000
_cell.length_b   1.000
_cell.length_c   1.000
_cell.angle_alpha   90.00
_cell.angle_beta   90.00
_cell.angle_gamma   90.00
#
_symmetry.space_group_name_H-M   'P 1'
#
loop_
_entity.id
_entity.type
_entity.pdbx_description
1 polymer ?
#
loop_
_entity_poly.entity_id
_entity_poly.type
_entity_poly.pdbx_seq_one_letter_code
_entity_poly.pdbx_strand_id
1 'polypeptide(L)'
;MSITRAEWRPGWYELDQSLEVGVTAELAFFLRPQNSAPEDSLLFYNTLWSPKDAMIATGTVSRITHPKLGEIQKVDCRGLDYIFVLPDGHEFVVNAEEEPGRLYEKTTDGWSPSAAQMDSWTLEVELTDLSALRLASE
;
A
#
# COMPACT_ATOMS: atom_id res chain seq x y z
N MET A 1 -1.44 -5.29 -22.83
CA MET A 1 -0.58 -5.18 -21.64
C MET A 1 -1.03 -6.26 -20.67
N SER A 2 -0.09 -7.00 -20.09
CA SER A 2 -0.40 -7.94 -19.01
C SER A 2 -0.60 -7.16 -17.71
N ILE A 3 -1.65 -7.48 -16.97
CA ILE A 3 -1.90 -6.94 -15.64
C ILE A 3 -1.41 -7.97 -14.62
N THR A 4 -0.61 -7.52 -13.66
CA THR A 4 -0.20 -8.30 -12.51
C THR A 4 -0.94 -7.80 -11.28
N ARG A 5 -1.54 -8.71 -10.51
CA ARG A 5 -2.23 -8.36 -9.25
C ARG A 5 -1.27 -8.48 -8.08
N ALA A 6 -1.35 -7.51 -7.19
CA ALA A 6 -0.62 -7.48 -5.94
C ALA A 6 -1.53 -7.01 -4.80
N GLU A 7 -1.14 -7.34 -3.59
CA GLU A 7 -1.75 -6.83 -2.37
C GLU A 7 -0.76 -5.96 -1.61
N TRP A 8 -1.24 -4.82 -1.12
CA TRP A 8 -0.52 -4.02 -0.14
C TRP A 8 -1.21 -4.18 1.20
N ARG A 9 -0.44 -4.54 2.23
CA ARG A 9 -0.94 -4.74 3.59
C ARG A 9 -0.05 -3.94 4.52
N PRO A 10 -0.62 -3.06 5.35
CA PRO A 10 0.19 -2.22 6.21
C PRO A 10 0.92 -3.09 7.25
N GLY A 11 2.24 -2.96 7.30
CA GLY A 11 3.07 -3.35 8.42
C GLY A 11 3.01 -2.34 9.57
N TRP A 12 2.49 -1.13 9.30
CA TRP A 12 2.45 0.01 10.23
C TRP A 12 3.85 0.53 10.59
N TYR A 13 3.93 1.59 11.39
CA TYR A 13 5.19 2.16 11.88
C TYR A 13 6.15 2.65 10.79
N GLU A 14 5.62 3.19 9.68
CA GLU A 14 6.42 3.70 8.55
C GLU A 14 7.25 2.64 7.82
N LEU A 15 6.91 1.36 7.99
CA LEU A 15 7.65 0.24 7.43
C LEU A 15 7.21 -0.12 6.00
N ASP A 16 6.17 0.54 5.50
CA ASP A 16 5.53 0.25 4.22
C ASP A 16 6.02 1.18 3.12
N GLN A 17 6.15 0.65 1.90
CA GLN A 17 6.43 1.48 0.74
C GLN A 17 5.18 2.27 0.32
N SER A 18 5.39 3.52 -0.10
CA SER A 18 4.35 4.37 -0.67
C SER A 18 4.01 3.94 -2.10
N LEU A 19 2.75 4.10 -2.49
CA LEU A 19 2.24 3.75 -3.83
C LEU A 19 1.46 4.92 -4.43
N GLU A 20 1.57 5.12 -5.75
CA GLU A 20 0.85 6.18 -6.46
C GLU A 20 0.46 5.73 -7.87
N VAL A 21 -0.81 5.88 -8.22
CA VAL A 21 -1.33 5.49 -9.54
C VAL A 21 -0.70 6.35 -10.63
N GLY A 22 -0.24 5.68 -11.70
CA GLY A 22 0.45 6.28 -12.83
C GLY A 22 1.97 6.39 -12.67
N VAL A 23 2.52 6.03 -11.50
CA VAL A 23 3.96 6.10 -11.25
C VAL A 23 4.63 4.77 -11.58
N THR A 24 5.69 4.85 -12.38
CA THR A 24 6.66 3.75 -12.58
C THR A 24 7.77 3.86 -11.55
N ALA A 25 7.97 2.83 -10.73
CA ALA A 25 8.98 2.81 -9.68
C ALA A 25 9.60 1.42 -9.52
N GLU A 26 10.70 1.34 -8.76
CA GLU A 26 11.15 0.07 -8.19
C GLU A 26 10.23 -0.29 -7.02
N LEU A 27 9.64 -1.47 -7.10
CA LEU A 27 8.65 -2.00 -6.17
C LEU A 27 9.23 -3.24 -5.49
N ALA A 28 9.06 -3.32 -4.18
CA ALA A 28 9.54 -4.46 -3.39
C ALA A 28 8.37 -5.39 -3.02
N PHE A 29 8.59 -6.69 -3.15
CA PHE A 29 7.61 -7.75 -2.85
C PHE A 29 8.25 -8.82 -1.97
N PHE A 30 7.46 -9.51 -1.16
CA PHE A 30 7.96 -10.67 -0.42
C PHE A 30 8.34 -11.82 -1.36
N LEU A 31 9.49 -12.44 -1.12
CA LEU A 31 10.02 -13.61 -1.84
C LEU A 31 9.13 -14.86 -1.70
N ARG A 32 8.37 -14.96 -0.60
CA ARG A 32 7.39 -16.03 -0.40
C ARG A 32 6.04 -15.43 -0.01
N PRO A 33 4.92 -15.96 -0.52
CA PRO A 33 3.61 -15.53 -0.06
C PRO A 33 3.49 -15.86 1.43
N GLN A 34 3.18 -14.85 2.25
CA GLN A 34 2.80 -15.09 3.64
C GLN A 34 1.40 -15.73 3.68
N ASN A 35 1.30 -17.06 3.73
CA ASN A 35 0.16 -17.92 4.12
C ASN A 35 -1.31 -17.49 3.81
N SER A 36 -1.57 -16.48 2.99
CA SER A 36 -2.88 -15.78 2.99
C SER A 36 -3.11 -14.83 1.82
N ALA A 37 -2.13 -14.63 0.91
CA ALA A 37 -2.39 -13.95 -0.36
C ALA A 37 -2.98 -14.98 -1.35
N PRO A 38 -3.94 -14.63 -2.22
CA PRO A 38 -4.42 -15.51 -3.28
C PRO A 38 -3.25 -16.16 -4.03
N GLU A 39 -3.37 -17.44 -4.37
CA GLU A 39 -2.45 -18.10 -5.31
C GLU A 39 -2.32 -17.17 -6.54
N ASP A 40 -1.09 -16.79 -6.87
CA ASP A 40 -0.71 -15.88 -7.98
C ASP A 40 -0.72 -14.35 -7.71
N SER A 41 -0.95 -13.90 -6.48
CA SER A 41 -0.80 -12.47 -6.13
C SER A 41 0.56 -12.17 -5.49
N LEU A 42 1.20 -11.07 -5.92
CA LEU A 42 2.38 -10.55 -5.23
C LEU A 42 1.95 -9.83 -3.95
N LEU A 43 2.77 -9.89 -2.91
CA LEU A 43 2.54 -9.12 -1.68
C LEU A 43 3.63 -8.07 -1.54
N PHE A 44 3.25 -6.79 -1.47
CA PHE A 44 4.21 -5.71 -1.25
C PHE A 44 4.99 -5.95 0.05
N TYR A 45 6.30 -5.79 -0.05
CA TYR A 45 7.21 -5.92 1.07
C TYR A 45 7.05 -4.75 2.03
N ASN A 46 7.05 -5.06 3.32
CA ASN A 46 7.24 -4.09 4.40
C ASN A 46 8.48 -4.47 5.21
N THR A 47 9.15 -3.50 5.81
CA THR A 47 10.46 -3.68 6.46
C THR A 47 10.39 -4.34 7.84
N LEU A 48 9.26 -4.98 8.18
CA LEU A 48 9.14 -5.82 9.38
C LEU A 48 10.05 -7.06 9.32
N TRP A 49 10.54 -7.44 8.12
CA TRP A 49 11.26 -8.69 7.88
C TRP A 49 12.70 -8.45 7.40
N SER A 50 13.44 -9.53 7.15
CA SER A 50 14.81 -9.42 6.64
C SER A 50 14.80 -8.88 5.19
N PRO A 51 15.69 -7.96 4.80
CA PRO A 51 15.83 -7.53 3.40
C PRO A 51 16.08 -8.68 2.42
N LYS A 52 16.61 -9.81 2.92
CA LYS A 52 16.83 -11.04 2.15
C LYS A 52 15.54 -11.72 1.70
N ASP A 53 14.42 -11.37 2.33
CA ASP A 53 13.08 -11.86 2.00
C ASP A 53 12.37 -10.95 0.98
N ALA A 54 13.06 -9.97 0.40
CA ALA A 54 12.52 -9.08 -0.61
C ALA A 54 12.97 -9.47 -2.03
N MET A 55 12.03 -9.41 -2.96
CA MET A 55 12.25 -9.33 -4.39
C MET A 55 11.93 -7.92 -4.86
N ILE A 56 12.63 -7.46 -5.89
CA ILE A 56 12.40 -6.15 -6.51
C ILE A 56 12.04 -6.33 -7.98
N ALA A 57 11.16 -5.46 -8.47
CA ALA A 57 10.87 -5.30 -9.89
C ALA A 57 10.53 -3.84 -10.17
N THR A 58 10.77 -3.38 -11.39
CA THR A 58 10.28 -2.07 -11.85
C THR A 58 8.93 -2.26 -12.52
N GLY A 59 7.94 -1.45 -12.18
CA GLY A 59 6.62 -1.51 -12.78
C GLY A 59 5.80 -0.26 -12.52
N THR A 60 4.67 -0.15 -13.19
CA THR A 60 3.75 0.99 -13.08
C THR A 60 2.52 0.58 -12.29
N VAL A 61 2.21 1.34 -11.23
CA VAL A 61 0.95 1.18 -10.49
C VAL A 61 -0.18 1.72 -11.35
N SER A 62 -1.06 0.84 -11.82
CA SER A 62 -2.18 1.21 -12.70
C SER A 62 -3.48 1.45 -11.93
N ARG A 63 -3.65 0.79 -10.78
CA ARG A 63 -4.83 0.94 -9.93
C ARG A 63 -4.53 0.55 -8.49
N ILE A 64 -5.14 1.25 -7.54
CA ILE A 64 -5.17 0.90 -6.12
C ILE A 64 -6.64 0.95 -5.68
N THR A 65 -7.11 -0.11 -5.02
CA THR A 65 -8.49 -0.19 -4.52
C THR A 65 -8.52 -0.66 -3.08
N HIS A 66 -9.28 0.03 -2.24
CA HIS A 66 -9.64 -0.40 -0.90
C HIS A 66 -11.12 -0.83 -0.87
N PRO A 67 -11.47 -1.95 -0.22
CA PRO A 67 -12.84 -2.49 -0.24
C PRO A 67 -13.93 -1.51 0.24
N LYS A 68 -13.60 -0.61 1.18
CA LYS A 68 -14.55 0.38 1.73
C LYS A 68 -14.34 1.82 1.25
N LEU A 69 -13.11 2.19 0.91
CA LEU A 69 -12.81 3.57 0.47
C LEU A 69 -12.93 3.72 -1.05
N GLY A 70 -13.00 2.61 -1.78
CA GLY A 70 -13.02 2.60 -3.24
C GLY A 70 -11.63 2.81 -3.82
N GLU A 71 -11.57 3.52 -4.95
CA GLU A 71 -10.30 3.78 -5.64
C GLU A 71 -9.44 4.77 -4.87
N ILE A 72 -8.14 4.50 -4.83
CA ILE A 72 -7.13 5.33 -4.20
C ILE A 72 -6.17 5.80 -5.28
N GLN A 73 -5.87 7.10 -5.26
CA GLN A 73 -4.86 7.70 -6.13
C GLN A 73 -3.45 7.49 -5.56
N LYS A 74 -3.30 7.63 -4.24
CA LYS A 74 -2.00 7.56 -3.58
C LYS A 74 -2.10 7.06 -2.14
N VAL A 75 -1.10 6.28 -1.72
CA VAL A 75 -0.82 5.92 -0.33
C VAL A 75 0.58 6.43 -0.01
N ASP A 76 0.67 7.44 0.86
CA ASP A 76 1.92 8.01 1.35
C ASP A 76 2.20 7.47 2.76
N CYS A 77 3.31 6.75 2.91
CA CYS A 77 3.69 6.11 4.17
C CYS A 77 4.87 6.82 4.85
N ARG A 78 5.20 8.03 4.40
CA ARG A 78 6.32 8.81 4.94
C ARG A 78 5.86 9.63 6.14
N GLY A 79 6.52 9.48 7.28
CA GLY A 79 6.15 10.14 8.54
C GLY A 79 5.15 9.33 9.36
N LEU A 80 4.80 9.85 10.55
CA LEU A 80 4.20 9.07 11.64
C LEU A 80 2.77 8.55 11.37
N ASP A 81 2.11 9.07 10.34
CA ASP A 81 0.79 8.62 9.90
C ASP A 81 0.80 8.36 8.39
N TYR A 82 -0.09 7.48 7.92
CA TYR A 82 -0.26 7.24 6.49
C TYR A 82 -1.31 8.18 5.91
N ILE A 83 -1.05 8.70 4.70
CA ILE A 83 -1.97 9.58 3.99
C ILE A 83 -2.51 8.84 2.77
N PHE A 84 -3.83 8.66 2.74
CA PHE A 84 -4.54 8.04 1.62
C PHE A 84 -5.25 9.14 0.85
N VAL A 85 -4.93 9.27 -0.43
CA VAL A 85 -5.50 10.30 -1.31
C VAL A 85 -6.42 9.62 -2.32
N LEU A 86 -7.69 10.05 -2.38
CA LEU A 86 -8.66 9.59 -3.37
C LEU A 86 -8.49 10.33 -4.71
N PRO A 87 -9.04 9.81 -5.83
CA PRO A 87 -8.97 10.47 -7.14
C PRO A 87 -9.57 11.89 -7.20
N ASP A 88 -10.49 12.24 -6.31
CA ASP A 88 -11.07 13.58 -6.20
C ASP A 88 -10.22 14.55 -5.35
N GLY A 89 -9.08 14.08 -4.83
CA GLY A 89 -8.18 14.84 -3.97
C GLY A 89 -8.56 14.83 -2.49
N HIS A 90 -9.61 14.11 -2.09
CA HIS A 90 -9.91 13.92 -0.67
C HIS A 90 -8.81 13.10 0.00
N GLU A 91 -8.36 13.56 1.17
CA GLU A 91 -7.30 12.93 1.96
C GLU A 91 -7.88 12.32 3.24
N PHE A 92 -7.41 11.12 3.56
CA PHE A 92 -7.58 10.48 4.84
C PHE A 92 -6.22 10.34 5.53
N VAL A 93 -6.20 10.60 6.84
CA VAL A 93 -5.05 10.29 7.68
C VAL A 93 -5.35 9.00 8.42
N VAL A 94 -4.44 8.04 8.35
CA VAL A 94 -4.53 6.74 9.01
C VAL A 94 -3.39 6.66 9.99
N ASN A 95 -3.69 6.54 11.28
CA ASN A 95 -2.64 6.45 12.27
C ASN A 95 -1.83 5.17 12.07
N ALA A 96 -0.50 5.29 12.10
CA ALA A 96 0.42 4.18 11.87
C ALA A 96 1.19 3.76 13.13
N GLU A 97 1.05 4.46 14.26
CA GLU A 97 1.86 4.23 15.46
C GLU A 97 1.05 3.88 16.72
N GLU A 98 0.37 4.86 17.32
CA GLU A 98 -0.27 4.73 18.63
C GLU A 98 -1.58 3.93 18.58
N GLU A 99 -2.36 4.12 17.51
CA GLU A 99 -3.63 3.45 17.25
C GLU A 99 -3.68 3.00 15.77
N PRO A 100 -2.88 1.99 15.37
CA PRO A 100 -2.75 1.59 13.97
C PRO A 100 -4.11 1.31 13.30
N GLY A 101 -4.32 1.97 12.16
CA GLY A 101 -5.56 1.87 11.40
C GLY A 101 -6.69 2.77 11.88
N ARG A 102 -6.48 3.64 12.86
CA ARG A 102 -7.45 4.67 13.23
C ARG A 102 -7.53 5.73 12.14
N LEU A 103 -8.72 5.93 11.60
CA LEU A 103 -8.99 6.83 10.47
C LEU A 103 -9.39 8.23 10.95
N TYR A 104 -8.85 9.24 10.27
CA TYR A 104 -9.15 10.64 10.46
C TYR A 104 -9.50 11.30 9.12
N GLU A 105 -10.52 12.15 9.16
CA GLU A 105 -11.02 12.91 8.03
C GLU A 105 -10.72 14.40 8.20
N LYS A 106 -10.55 15.09 7.07
CA LYS A 106 -10.33 16.52 7.06
C LYS A 106 -11.65 17.25 7.25
N THR A 107 -11.74 18.02 8.32
CA THR A 107 -12.88 18.90 8.63
C THR A 107 -12.47 20.37 8.52
N THR A 108 -13.43 21.27 8.69
CA THR A 108 -13.16 22.72 8.74
C THR A 108 -12.20 23.11 9.86
N ASP A 109 -12.21 22.37 10.97
CA ASP A 109 -11.42 22.67 12.17
C ASP A 109 -10.13 21.83 12.26
N GLY A 110 -9.79 21.09 11.21
CA GLY A 110 -8.62 20.20 11.15
C GLY A 110 -9.00 18.73 11.04
N TRP A 111 -8.12 17.84 11.49
CA TRP A 111 -8.35 16.39 11.44
C TRP A 111 -9.26 15.95 12.57
N SER A 112 -10.29 15.16 12.25
CA SER A 112 -11.19 14.56 13.24
C SER A 112 -11.34 13.07 13.02
N PRO A 113 -11.50 12.24 14.07
CA PRO A 113 -11.72 10.82 13.92
C PRO A 113 -12.94 10.54 13.02
N SER A 114 -12.76 9.67 12.03
CA SER A 114 -13.87 9.20 11.20
C SER A 114 -14.76 8.25 12.01
N ALA A 115 -16.07 8.30 11.74
CA ALA A 115 -17.01 7.30 12.26
C ALA A 115 -16.95 5.97 11.48
N ALA A 116 -16.25 5.94 10.34
CA ALA A 116 -16.14 4.76 9.51
C ALA A 116 -15.29 3.69 10.21
N GLN A 117 -15.83 2.47 10.31
CA GLN A 117 -15.10 1.31 10.82
C GLN A 117 -14.49 0.54 9.64
N MET A 118 -13.18 0.35 9.69
CA MET A 118 -12.43 -0.44 8.70
C MET A 118 -12.11 -1.81 9.29
N ASP A 119 -12.58 -2.87 8.62
CA ASP A 119 -12.36 -4.26 9.07
C ASP A 119 -11.02 -4.80 8.54
N SER A 120 -10.45 -4.11 7.56
CA SER A 120 -9.17 -4.41 6.94
C SER A 120 -8.62 -3.13 6.30
N TRP A 121 -7.30 -3.08 6.17
CA TRP A 121 -6.55 -2.05 5.45
C TRP A 121 -5.80 -2.62 4.24
N THR A 122 -6.09 -3.87 3.85
CA THR A 122 -5.54 -4.48 2.66
C THR A 122 -6.01 -3.73 1.41
N LEU A 123 -5.07 -3.44 0.53
CA LEU A 123 -5.33 -2.83 -0.77
C LEU A 123 -5.08 -3.84 -1.87
N GLU A 124 -5.98 -3.85 -2.84
CA GLU A 124 -5.78 -4.52 -4.12
C GLU A 124 -5.06 -3.55 -5.07
N VAL A 125 -3.97 -4.02 -5.66
CA VAL A 125 -3.13 -3.21 -6.55
C VAL A 125 -2.96 -3.91 -7.88
N GLU A 126 -3.17 -3.18 -8.96
CA GLU A 126 -2.92 -3.66 -10.31
C GLU A 126 -1.66 -2.99 -10.87
N LEU A 127 -0.75 -3.81 -11.37
CA LEU A 127 0.53 -3.39 -11.94
C LEU A 127 0.55 -3.66 -13.44
N THR A 128 1.19 -2.76 -14.17
CA THR A 128 1.48 -2.89 -15.61
C THR A 128 2.96 -2.72 -15.86
N ASP A 129 3.45 -3.24 -16.98
CA ASP A 129 4.85 -3.17 -17.40
C ASP A 129 5.85 -3.65 -16.33
N LEU A 130 5.44 -4.64 -15.53
CA LEU A 130 6.26 -5.19 -14.46
C LEU A 130 7.42 -6.01 -15.03
N SER A 131 8.64 -5.64 -14.66
CA SER A 131 9.85 -6.38 -15.02
C SER A 131 9.88 -7.75 -14.33
N ALA A 132 10.76 -8.64 -14.79
CA ALA A 132 11.05 -9.86 -14.06
C ALA A 132 11.48 -9.54 -12.61
N LEU A 133 10.95 -10.31 -11.65
CA LEU A 133 11.35 -10.22 -10.25
C LEU A 133 12.79 -10.70 -10.09
N ARG A 134 13.58 -9.94 -9.33
CA ARG A 134 14.95 -10.29 -8.94
C ARG A 134 15.10 -10.20 -7.43
N LEU A 135 16.03 -10.94 -6.84
CA LEU A 135 16.35 -10.79 -5.41
C LEU A 135 16.85 -9.37 -5.15
N ALA A 136 16.45 -8.79 -4.02
CA ALA A 136 17.11 -7.59 -3.50
C ALA A 136 18.57 -7.97 -3.19
N SER A 137 19.53 -7.31 -3.85
CA SER A 137 20.96 -7.51 -3.58
C SER A 137 21.33 -6.92 -2.20
N GLU A 138 22.16 -7.63 -1.44
CA GLU A 138 22.73 -7.17 -0.16
C GLU A 138 23.57 -5.90 -0.30
#